data_AF-A0A1F5SNY2-F1
#
_entry.id   AF-A0A1F5SNY2-F1
#
_cell.length_a   1.000
_cell.length_b   1.000
_cell.length_c   1.000
_cell.angle_alpha   90.00
_cell.angle_beta   90.00
_cell.angle_gamma   90.00
#
_symmetry.space_group_name_H-M   'P 1'
#
loop_
_entity.id
_entity.type
_entity.pdbx_description
1 polymer ?
#
loop_
_entity_poly.entity_id
_entity_poly.type
_entity_poly.pdbx_seq_one_letter_code
_entity_poly.pdbx_strand_id
1 'polypeptide(L)'
;MLSEFKKQLAEKKELYLRLKIRPGAGANKIKEIMSDDTVKIDIAAAPVKGKANDELAKFLAREFSVPRKNVIILSGAADKTKLVKILTKL
;
A
#
# COMPACT_ATOMS: atom_id res chain seq x y z
N MET A 1 8.30 6.35 9.90
CA MET A 1 7.08 5.52 9.99
C MET A 1 7.19 4.27 9.13
N LEU A 2 7.57 4.33 7.84
CA LEU A 2 7.78 3.11 7.03
C LEU A 2 9.23 2.58 7.05
N SER A 3 10.08 3.01 7.98
CA SER A 3 11.54 2.78 7.91
C SER A 3 11.86 1.28 7.99
N GLU A 4 11.19 0.57 8.88
CA GLU A 4 11.32 -0.87 9.10
C GLU A 4 10.89 -1.66 7.87
N PHE A 5 9.76 -1.29 7.27
CA PHE A 5 9.29 -1.91 6.03
C PHE A 5 10.23 -1.68 4.84
N LYS A 6 10.80 -0.48 4.72
CA LYS A 6 11.81 -0.19 3.69
C LYS A 6 13.07 -1.03 3.88
N LYS A 7 13.51 -1.21 5.12
CA LYS A 7 14.65 -2.08 5.45
C LYS A 7 14.36 -3.53 5.08
N GLN A 8 13.19 -4.06 5.45
CA GLN A 8 12.78 -5.41 5.08
C GLN A 8 12.73 -5.61 3.56
N LEU A 9 12.19 -4.64 2.82
CA LEU A 9 12.17 -4.69 1.36
C LEU A 9 13.58 -4.72 0.76
N ALA A 10 14.51 -3.94 1.31
CA ALA A 10 15.91 -3.92 0.85
C ALA A 10 16.63 -5.26 1.11
N GLU A 11 16.39 -5.89 2.27
CA GLU A 11 17.02 -7.16 2.65
C GLU A 11 16.42 -8.36 1.90
N LYS A 12 15.10 -8.47 1.86
CA LYS A 12 14.39 -9.65 1.34
C LYS A 12 14.02 -9.57 -0.14
N LYS A 13 14.20 -8.41 -0.76
CA LYS A 13 13.78 -8.06 -2.13
C LYS A 13 12.27 -8.08 -2.40
N GLU A 14 11.49 -8.68 -1.51
CA GLU A 14 10.05 -8.66 -1.49
C GLU A 14 9.51 -8.30 -0.10
N LEU A 15 8.34 -7.67 -0.07
CA LEU A 15 7.64 -7.27 1.14
C LEU A 15 6.14 -7.50 0.98
N TYR A 16 5.50 -8.00 2.03
CA TYR A 16 4.04 -8.13 2.11
C TYR A 16 3.51 -7.16 3.16
N LEU A 17 2.55 -6.33 2.78
CA LEU A 17 1.92 -5.34 3.64
C LEU A 17 0.43 -5.63 3.78
N ARG A 18 -0.04 -5.69 5.02
CA ARG A 18 -1.46 -5.59 5.33
C ARG A 18 -1.83 -4.13 5.44
N LEU A 19 -2.77 -3.71 4.61
CA LEU A 19 -3.19 -2.32 4.51
C LEU A 19 -4.67 -2.21 4.85
N LYS A 20 -5.05 -1.23 5.65
CA LYS A 20 -6.45 -0.86 5.84
C LYS A 20 -6.68 0.52 5.25
N ILE A 21 -7.39 0.57 4.14
CA ILE A 21 -7.63 1.80 3.39
C ILE A 21 -8.93 2.49 3.78
N ARG A 22 -8.89 3.82 3.78
CA ARG A 22 -10.06 4.69 3.85
C ARG A 22 -10.15 5.50 2.54
N PRO A 23 -10.95 5.05 1.57
CA PRO A 23 -11.13 5.76 0.30
C PRO A 23 -12.02 7.01 0.48
N GLY A 24 -11.91 7.96 -0.45
CA GLY A 24 -12.64 9.23 -0.42
C GLY A 24 -12.12 10.23 0.63
N ALA A 25 -10.85 10.13 1.01
CA ALA A 25 -10.21 11.10 1.89
C ALA A 25 -9.83 12.39 1.13
N GLY A 26 -9.43 13.44 1.86
CA GLY A 26 -8.97 14.69 1.23
C GLY A 26 -7.59 14.58 0.56
N ALA A 27 -6.78 13.59 0.96
CA ALA A 27 -5.43 13.37 0.44
C ALA A 27 -4.99 11.92 0.66
N ASN A 28 -3.98 11.48 -0.11
CA ASN A 28 -3.31 10.20 0.14
C ASN A 28 -2.34 10.35 1.31
N LYS A 29 -2.51 9.58 2.39
CA LYS A 29 -1.63 9.70 3.56
C LYS A 29 -1.59 8.41 4.39
N ILE A 30 -0.40 8.05 4.86
CA ILE A 30 -0.23 7.01 5.88
C ILE A 30 -0.63 7.59 7.23
N LYS A 31 -1.60 6.96 7.90
CA LYS A 31 -2.19 7.47 9.14
C LYS A 31 -1.51 6.90 10.37
N GLU A 32 -1.41 5.58 10.44
CA GLU A 32 -0.82 4.88 11.58
C GLU A 32 -0.43 3.45 11.17
N ILE A 33 0.45 2.85 11.97
CA ILE A 33 0.75 1.43 11.93
C ILE A 33 0.13 0.82 13.19
N MET A 34 -0.76 -0.14 13.01
CA MET A 34 -1.44 -0.83 14.11
C MET A 34 -0.48 -1.83 14.79
N SER A 35 -0.86 -2.32 15.97
CA SER A 35 -0.05 -3.28 16.75
C SER A 35 0.16 -4.64 16.07
N ASP A 36 -0.60 -4.94 15.02
CA ASP A 36 -0.51 -6.16 14.21
C ASP A 36 0.23 -5.93 12.87
N ASP A 37 1.01 -4.85 12.76
CA ASP A 37 1.69 -4.37 11.55
C ASP A 37 0.76 -3.95 10.40
N THR A 38 -0.56 -3.85 10.64
CA THR A 38 -1.49 -3.32 9.63
C THR A 38 -1.30 -1.81 9.46
N VAL A 39 -1.02 -1.36 8.24
CA VAL A 39 -0.84 0.07 7.93
C VAL A 39 -2.17 0.70 7.51
N LYS A 40 -2.62 1.72 8.23
CA LYS A 40 -3.80 2.50 7.83
C LYS A 40 -3.42 3.59 6.85
N ILE A 41 -4.12 3.65 5.72
CA ILE A 41 -3.84 4.60 4.65
C ILE A 41 -5.14 5.28 4.22
N ASP A 42 -5.16 6.60 4.26
CA ASP A 42 -6.19 7.42 3.62
C ASP A 42 -5.87 7.50 2.12
N ILE A 43 -6.87 7.27 1.27
CA ILE A 43 -6.77 7.36 -0.18
C ILE A 43 -7.80 8.35 -0.69
N ALA A 44 -7.33 9.34 -1.46
CA ALA A 44 -8.20 10.40 -1.99
C ALA A 44 -9.20 9.88 -3.02
N ALA A 45 -8.79 8.89 -3.81
CA ALA A 45 -9.67 8.28 -4.79
C ALA A 45 -10.89 7.62 -4.13
N ALA A 46 -12.06 7.86 -4.72
CA ALA A 46 -13.31 7.24 -4.32
C ALA A 46 -13.27 5.69 -4.54
N PRO A 47 -14.06 4.91 -3.79
CA PRO A 47 -14.15 3.46 -3.92
C PRO A 47 -14.96 3.02 -5.15
N VAL A 48 -14.80 3.69 -6.29
CA VAL A 48 -15.57 3.45 -7.52
C VAL A 48 -14.69 2.77 -8.55
N LYS A 49 -15.18 1.66 -9.14
CA LYS A 49 -14.56 0.98 -10.30
C LYS A 49 -13.04 0.82 -10.21
N GLY A 50 -12.52 0.39 -9.06
CA GLY A 50 -11.09 0.11 -8.87
C GLY A 50 -10.15 1.34 -8.79
N LYS A 51 -10.67 2.57 -8.85
CA LYS A 51 -9.86 3.80 -8.75
C LYS A 51 -9.04 3.87 -7.47
N ALA A 52 -9.63 3.49 -6.33
CA ALA A 52 -8.92 3.39 -5.05
C ALA A 52 -7.79 2.35 -5.06
N ASN A 53 -7.88 1.30 -5.89
CA ASN A 53 -6.83 0.28 -6.00
C ASN A 53 -5.65 0.81 -6.79
N ASP A 54 -5.92 1.46 -7.91
CA ASP A 54 -4.88 2.06 -8.74
C ASP A 54 -4.16 3.20 -8.02
N GLU A 55 -4.92 4.09 -7.37
CA GLU A 55 -4.36 5.21 -6.60
C GLU A 55 -3.52 4.72 -5.42
N LEU A 56 -3.99 3.73 -4.68
CA LEU A 56 -3.21 3.10 -3.60
C LEU A 56 -1.88 2.58 -4.10
N ALA A 57 -1.89 1.86 -5.21
CA ALA A 57 -0.67 1.23 -5.70
C ALA A 57 0.30 2.25 -6.34
N LYS A 58 -0.21 3.35 -6.91
CA LYS A 58 0.59 4.53 -7.30
C LYS A 58 1.21 5.20 -6.08
N PHE A 59 0.44 5.37 -5.00
CA PHE A 59 0.91 5.94 -3.75
C PHE A 59 2.04 5.10 -3.13
N LEU A 60 1.83 3.78 -2.99
CA LEU A 60 2.85 2.86 -2.46
C LEU A 60 4.10 2.81 -3.35
N ALA A 61 3.94 2.83 -4.68
CA ALA A 61 5.07 2.85 -5.60
C ALA A 61 5.98 4.07 -5.34
N ARG A 62 5.40 5.23 -5.07
CA ARG A 62 6.14 6.45 -4.70
C ARG A 62 6.78 6.33 -3.31
N GLU A 63 6.03 5.87 -2.31
CA GLU A 63 6.51 5.74 -0.94
C GLU A 63 7.72 4.79 -0.81
N PHE A 64 7.71 3.70 -1.57
CA PHE A 64 8.78 2.69 -1.58
C PHE A 64 9.81 2.91 -2.70
N SER A 65 9.66 3.96 -3.52
CA SER A 65 10.53 4.25 -4.67
C SER A 65 10.70 3.06 -5.63
N VAL A 66 9.60 2.36 -5.93
CA VAL A 66 9.58 1.21 -6.85
C VAL A 66 8.67 1.47 -8.06
N PRO A 67 8.88 0.78 -9.19
CA PRO A 67 7.95 0.83 -10.30
C PRO A 67 6.53 0.39 -9.90
N ARG A 68 5.48 1.02 -10.45
CA ARG A 68 4.09 0.63 -10.19
C ARG A 68 3.79 -0.86 -10.44
N LYS A 69 4.43 -1.45 -11.45
CA LYS A 69 4.33 -2.89 -11.78
C LYS A 69 4.79 -3.81 -10.64
N ASN A 70 5.66 -3.31 -9.76
CA ASN A 70 6.18 -4.04 -8.61
C ASN A 70 5.26 -3.95 -7.38
N VAL A 71 4.15 -3.23 -7.48
CA VAL A 71 3.14 -3.15 -6.42
C VAL A 71 1.92 -3.98 -6.84
N ILE A 72 1.77 -5.15 -6.22
CA ILE A 72 0.78 -6.16 -6.59
C ILE A 72 -0.22 -6.28 -5.44
N ILE A 73 -1.50 -6.02 -5.71
CA ILE A 73 -2.56 -6.23 -4.73
C ILE A 73 -3.00 -7.69 -4.85
N LEU A 74 -2.69 -8.49 -3.84
CA LEU A 74 -2.94 -9.94 -3.82
C LEU A 74 -4.40 -10.26 -3.45
N SER A 75 -4.97 -9.53 -2.51
CA SER A 75 -6.34 -9.76 -2.04
C SER A 75 -6.96 -8.50 -1.44
N GLY A 76 -8.28 -8.54 -1.22
CA GLY A 76 -9.02 -7.42 -0.65
C GLY A 76 -9.41 -6.34 -1.66
N ALA A 77 -9.54 -6.68 -2.95
CA ALA A 77 -9.92 -5.72 -3.97
C ALA A 77 -11.33 -5.12 -3.76
N ALA A 78 -12.23 -5.86 -3.11
CA ALA A 78 -13.57 -5.45 -2.73
C ALA A 78 -13.68 -4.93 -1.28
N ASP A 79 -12.62 -5.10 -0.48
CA ASP A 79 -12.61 -4.79 0.95
C ASP A 79 -11.74 -3.56 1.28
N LYS A 80 -11.97 -3.00 2.46
CA LYS A 80 -11.11 -1.94 3.01
C LYS A 80 -9.75 -2.48 3.45
N THR A 81 -9.62 -3.79 3.65
CA THR A 81 -8.36 -4.44 4.02
C THR A 81 -7.76 -5.08 2.79
N LYS A 82 -6.48 -4.79 2.50
CA LYS A 82 -5.76 -5.27 1.33
C LYS A 82 -4.45 -5.91 1.73
N LEU A 83 -4.10 -7.01 1.06
CA LEU A 83 -2.77 -7.57 1.10
C LEU A 83 -2.01 -7.13 -0.14
N VAL A 84 -0.89 -6.42 0.04
CA VAL A 84 -0.09 -5.89 -1.06
C VAL A 84 1.32 -6.46 -1.00
N LYS A 85 1.79 -6.97 -2.13
CA LYS A 85 3.17 -7.38 -2.35
C LYS A 85 3.94 -6.26 -3.04
N ILE A 86 5.13 -5.94 -2.54
CA ILE A 86 6.05 -4.94 -3.10
C ILE A 86 7.38 -5.62 -3.45
N LEU A 87 7.92 -5.32 -4.62
CA LEU A 87 9.20 -5.84 -5.12
C LEU A 87 10.18 -4.70 -5.41
N THR A 88 11.46 -4.82 -5.05
CA THR A 88 12.47 -3.77 -5.28
C THR A 88 13.12 -3.81 -6.67
N LYS A 89 13.12 -4.96 -7.36
CA LYS A 89 13.51 -5.12 -8.78
C LYS A 89 13.15 -6.53 -9.28
N LEU A 90 12.87 -6.65 -10.57
CA LEU A 90 13.22 -7.84 -11.36
C LEU A 90 14.65 -7.62 -11.86
#